data_AF-A0A972X2N3-F1
#
_entry.id   AF-A0A972X2N3-F1
#
_cell.length_a   1.000
_cell.length_b   1.000
_cell.length_c   1.000
_cell.angle_alpha   90.00
_cell.angle_beta   90.00
_cell.angle_gamma   90.00
#
_symmetry.space_group_name_H-M   'P 1'
#
loop_
_entity.id
_entity.type
_entity.pdbx_description
1 polymer ?
#
loop_
_entity_poly.entity_id
_entity_poly.type
_entity_poly.pdbx_seq_one_letter_code
_entity_poly.pdbx_strand_id
1 'polypeptide(L)' 'ADQQVQVIIDRATWQGTRLVPGGDWALMGATVSPGFEFSDLEVASRKELLLQHPKHADAILQFTRG' A
#
# COMPACT_ATOMS: atom_id res chain seq x y z
N ALA A 1 1.52 -17.36 -14.02
CA ALA A 1 0.10 -17.29 -14.39
C ALA A 1 -0.79 -16.91 -13.19
N ASP A 2 -0.28 -16.18 -12.19
CA ASP A 2 -1.02 -15.80 -10.96
C ASP A 2 -1.26 -14.27 -10.86
N GLN A 3 -1.48 -13.60 -11.98
CA GLN A 3 -1.78 -12.17 -11.98
C GLN A 3 -3.29 -11.95 -11.90
N GLN A 4 -3.70 -11.02 -11.03
CA GLN A 4 -5.08 -10.56 -10.93
C GLN A 4 -5.19 -9.18 -11.56
N VAL A 5 -6.15 -9.01 -12.48
CA VAL A 5 -6.37 -7.73 -13.18
C VAL A 5 -7.08 -6.69 -12.30
N GLN A 6 -7.68 -7.12 -11.19
CA GLN A 6 -8.37 -6.29 -10.22
C GLN A 6 -8.22 -6.90 -8.82
N VAL A 7 -8.05 -6.04 -7.82
CA VAL A 7 -7.95 -6.42 -6.40
C VAL A 7 -8.81 -5.47 -5.57
N ILE A 8 -9.43 -6.00 -4.51
CA ILE A 8 -10.15 -5.21 -3.50
C ILE A 8 -9.26 -5.16 -2.26
N ILE A 9 -9.03 -3.96 -1.74
CA ILE A 9 -8.35 -3.75 -0.47
C ILE A 9 -9.41 -3.30 0.54
N ASP A 10 -9.56 -4.07 1.62
CA ASP A 10 -10.51 -3.76 2.67
C ASP A 10 -10.12 -2.49 3.43
N ARG A 11 -11.11 -1.77 3.96
CA ARG A 11 -10.87 -0.58 4.79
C ARG A 11 -9.91 -0.89 5.94
N ALA A 12 -9.15 0.12 6.35
CA ALA A 12 -8.15 0.01 7.42
C ALA A 12 -7.03 -1.01 7.13
N THR A 13 -6.77 -1.31 5.85
CA THR A 13 -5.60 -2.08 5.41
C THR A 13 -4.56 -1.14 4.80
N TRP A 14 -3.31 -1.24 5.26
CA TRP A 14 -2.20 -0.52 4.64
C TRP A 14 -1.94 -1.03 3.21
N GLN A 15 -1.90 -0.12 2.25
CA GLN A 15 -1.60 -0.44 0.85
C GLN A 15 -0.43 0.39 0.32
N GLY A 16 0.41 -0.26 -0.48
CA GLY A 16 1.54 0.33 -1.20
C GLY A 16 1.92 -0.56 -2.38
N THR A 17 2.43 0.03 -3.46
CA THR A 17 2.75 -0.69 -4.69
C THR A 17 4.19 -0.43 -5.13
N ARG A 18 4.77 -1.41 -5.82
CA ARG A 18 6.10 -1.34 -6.45
C ARG A 18 6.07 -2.15 -7.74
N LEU A 19 6.80 -1.70 -8.75
CA LEU A 19 6.96 -2.45 -9.99
C LEU A 19 7.65 -3.79 -9.72
N VAL A 20 7.22 -4.82 -10.44
CA VAL A 20 7.93 -6.11 -10.47
C VAL A 20 9.33 -5.92 -11.06
N PRO A 21 10.30 -6.78 -10.73
CA PRO A 21 11.64 -6.71 -11.31
C PRO A 21 11.60 -6.63 -12.85
N GLY A 22 12.30 -5.63 -13.41
CA GLY A 22 12.34 -5.39 -14.86
C GLY A 22 11.17 -4.56 -15.42
N GLY A 23 10.24 -4.09 -14.59
CA GLY A 23 9.19 -3.16 -15.01
C GLY A 23 9.65 -1.71 -15.02
N ASP A 24 9.32 -0.97 -16.08
CA ASP A 24 9.65 0.46 -16.22
C ASP A 24 8.52 1.38 -15.73
N TRP A 25 7.27 1.01 -15.96
CA TRP A 25 6.09 1.78 -15.56
C TRP A 25 4.87 0.88 -15.31
N ALA A 26 3.88 1.40 -14.60
CA ALA A 26 2.56 0.79 -14.46
C ALA A 26 1.48 1.88 -14.48
N LEU A 27 0.32 1.54 -15.04
CA LEU A 27 -0.89 2.35 -15.02
C LEU A 27 -2.01 1.54 -14.38
N MET A 28 -2.71 2.14 -13.43
CA MET A 28 -3.84 1.52 -12.75
C MET A 28 -4.93 2.54 -12.46
N GLY A 29 -6.18 2.08 -12.44
CA GLY A 29 -7.29 2.82 -11.85
C GLY A 29 -7.45 2.45 -10.37
N ALA A 30 -7.85 3.41 -9.55
CA ALA A 30 -8.22 3.17 -8.15
C ALA A 30 -9.60 3.80 -7.90
N THR A 31 -10.55 2.96 -7.51
CA THR A 31 -11.90 3.39 -7.10
C THR A 31 -12.05 3.15 -5.61
N VAL A 32 -12.49 4.15 -4.87
CA VAL A 32 -12.73 4.07 -3.42
C VAL A 32 -14.23 4.16 -3.16
N SER A 33 -14.73 3.36 -2.21
CA SER A 33 -16.14 3.39 -1.80
C SER A 33 -16.25 3.28 -0.26
N PRO A 34 -16.92 4.22 0.43
CA PRO A 34 -17.49 5.48 -0.06
C PRO A 34 -16.47 6.41 -0.74
N GLY A 35 -16.94 7.51 -1.34
CA GLY A 35 -16.07 8.43 -2.08
C GLY A 35 -14.85 8.86 -1.28
N PHE A 36 -13.71 9.07 -1.96
CA PHE A 36 -12.47 9.47 -1.31
C PHE A 36 -12.61 10.83 -0.63
N GLU A 37 -12.19 10.90 0.64
CA GLU A 37 -12.08 12.14 1.41
C GLU A 37 -10.68 12.25 2.02
N PHE A 38 -10.13 13.47 2.06
CA PHE A 38 -8.81 13.70 2.65
C PHE A 38 -8.77 13.39 4.16
N SER A 39 -9.90 13.47 4.85
CA SER A 39 -10.00 13.07 6.26
C SER A 39 -9.76 11.59 6.48
N ASP A 40 -9.94 10.78 5.45
CA ASP A 40 -9.85 9.32 5.50
C ASP A 40 -8.50 8.82 4.96
N LEU A 41 -7.66 9.73 4.44
CA LEU A 41 -6.31 9.42 3.98
C LEU A 41 -5.32 9.50 5.15
N GLU A 42 -4.71 8.36 5.47
CA GLU A 42 -3.60 8.29 6.41
C GLU A 42 -2.29 7.98 5.67
N VAL A 43 -1.23 8.76 5.96
CA VAL A 43 0.11 8.49 5.45
C VAL A 43 0.89 7.72 6.51
N ALA A 44 1.35 6.52 6.13
CA ALA A 44 2.08 5.62 7.01
C ALA A 44 3.32 6.25 7.65
N SER A 45 3.36 6.27 8.98
CA SER A 45 4.55 6.56 9.77
C SER A 45 5.39 5.29 9.94
N ARG A 46 6.61 5.28 9.38
CA ARG A 46 7.53 4.12 9.51
C ARG A 46 7.73 3.71 10.97
N LYS A 47 7.97 4.68 11.84
CA LYS A 47 8.24 4.44 13.26
C LYS A 47 7.06 3.75 13.94
N GLU A 48 5.85 4.23 13.69
CA GLU A 48 4.63 3.69 14.30
C GLU A 48 4.31 2.30 13.76
N LEU A 49 4.44 2.09 12.45
CA LEU A 49 4.22 0.78 11.85
C LEU A 49 5.21 -0.27 12.33
N LEU A 50 6.49 0.07 12.48
CA LEU A 50 7.49 -0.86 13.03
C LEU A 50 7.17 -1.25 14.48
N LEU A 51 6.58 -0.34 15.25
CA LEU A 51 6.15 -0.63 16.62
C LEU A 51 4.93 -1.56 16.65
N GLN A 52 3.94 -1.31 15.79
CA GLN A 52 2.68 -2.06 15.75
C GLN A 52 2.82 -3.43 15.05
N HIS A 53 3.69 -3.51 14.04
CA HIS A 53 3.84 -4.65 13.15
C HIS A 53 5.31 -5.09 13.00
N PRO A 54 6.03 -5.40 14.10
CA PRO A 54 7.47 -5.69 14.05
C PRO A 54 7.81 -6.90 13.17
N LYS A 55 6.88 -7.85 13.00
CA LYS A 55 7.05 -9.02 12.12
C LYS A 55 7.11 -8.68 10.63
N HIS A 56 6.68 -7.48 10.24
CA HIS A 56 6.64 -7.03 8.86
C HIS A 56 7.68 -5.93 8.57
N ALA A 57 8.72 -5.83 9.42
CA ALA A 57 9.72 -4.76 9.36
C ALA A 57 10.32 -4.57 7.97
N ASP A 58 10.72 -5.66 7.29
CA ASP A 58 11.34 -5.57 5.96
C ASP A 58 10.39 -4.93 4.93
N ALA A 59 9.12 -5.30 4.93
CA ALA A 59 8.12 -4.71 4.05
C ALA A 59 7.89 -3.23 4.39
N ILE A 60 7.74 -2.91 5.69
CA ILE A 60 7.53 -1.54 6.15
C ILE A 60 8.71 -0.65 5.72
N LEU A 61 9.95 -1.10 5.88
CA LEU A 61 11.15 -0.35 5.49
C LEU A 61 11.21 -0.11 3.97
N GLN A 62 10.75 -1.08 3.16
CA GLN A 62 10.71 -0.95 1.70
C GLN A 62 9.62 0.00 1.19
N PHE A 63 8.48 0.08 1.88
CA PHE A 63 7.31 0.85 1.42
C PHE A 63 7.08 2.18 2.13
N THR A 64 7.91 2.55 3.12
CA THR A 64 7.81 3.83 3.82
C THR A 64 9.08 4.67 3.65
N ARG A 65 8.99 5.98 3.91
CA ARG A 65 10.16 6.87 4.02
C ARG A 65 10.52 7.06 5.51
N GLY A 66 11.80 7.30 5.78
CA GLY A 66 12.31 7.60 7.12
C GLY A 66 12.18 9.07 7.48
#